data_AF-A0A922WWR1-F1
#
_entry.id   AF-A0A922WWR1-F1
#
_cell.length_a   1.000
_cell.length_b   1.000
_cell.length_c   1.000
_cell.angle_alpha   90.00
_cell.angle_beta   90.00
_cell.angle_gamma   90.00
#
_symmetry.space_group_name_H-M   'P 1'
#
loop_
_entity.id
_entity.type
_entity.pdbx_description
1 polymer ?
#
loop_
_entity_poly.entity_id
_entity_poly.type
_entity_poly.pdbx_seq_one_letter_code
_entity_poly.pdbx_strand_id
1 'polypeptide(L)'
;MKPPSPISSPNLRILVWLCVALAGVAAPAIAMLLLGDAAGSALLARVSGALLAVGMMGAGMIGAAAAGRFWVGVVLAILAGTGLVALAFALGVPPLAHPLALAIALILASFSFAARGALFARSAADKGWLIAVCVVAGEAAMLFTAAAMPKALPDWLLVLLPAQWASTAIGAALHGMDAGAAGAALLALSGTGAATMLVAGLWPRRWPYLVMFTAWLGFSALVWHHPTPPLPALESIATP
;
A
#
# COMPACT_ATOMS: atom_id res chain seq x y z
N MET A 1 -10.20 10.73 39.18
CA MET A 1 -10.16 9.29 38.84
C MET A 1 -10.22 9.17 37.33
N LYS A 2 -9.21 8.56 36.69
CA LYS A 2 -9.18 8.34 35.24
C LYS A 2 -10.11 7.17 34.94
N PRO A 3 -11.12 7.29 34.04
CA PRO A 3 -12.02 6.19 33.77
C PRO A 3 -11.21 4.99 33.25
N PRO A 4 -11.55 3.76 33.68
CA PRO A 4 -10.89 2.57 33.15
C PRO A 4 -11.15 2.49 31.64
N SER A 5 -10.08 2.39 30.86
CA SER A 5 -10.18 2.21 29.41
C SER A 5 -11.01 0.94 29.11
N PRO A 6 -12.00 0.98 28.21
CA PRO A 6 -13.01 -0.09 28.02
C PRO A 6 -12.47 -1.40 27.44
N ILE A 7 -11.16 -1.56 27.26
CA ILE A 7 -10.54 -2.78 26.73
C ILE A 7 -9.40 -3.17 27.66
N SER A 8 -9.72 -3.92 28.72
CA SER A 8 -8.78 -4.27 29.79
C SER A 8 -7.98 -5.55 29.53
N SER A 9 -8.37 -6.40 28.58
CA SER A 9 -7.60 -7.59 28.24
C SER A 9 -6.69 -7.37 27.02
N PRO A 10 -5.40 -7.71 27.11
CA PRO A 10 -4.45 -7.55 26.00
C PRO A 10 -4.86 -8.40 24.78
N ASN A 11 -5.51 -9.54 24.99
CA ASN A 11 -5.99 -10.43 23.92
C ASN A 11 -7.15 -9.82 23.13
N LEU A 12 -8.09 -9.12 23.79
CA LEU A 12 -9.21 -8.46 23.11
C LEU A 12 -8.72 -7.26 22.28
N ARG A 13 -7.67 -6.55 22.75
CA ARG A 13 -7.01 -5.50 21.95
C ARG A 13 -6.41 -6.07 20.67
N ILE A 14 -5.64 -7.16 20.77
CA ILE A 14 -5.02 -7.80 19.60
C ILE A 14 -6.09 -8.28 18.61
N LEU A 15 -7.17 -8.91 19.10
CA LEU A 15 -8.25 -9.39 18.27
C LEU A 15 -8.99 -8.26 17.53
N VAL A 16 -9.30 -7.16 18.23
CA VAL A 16 -9.91 -5.97 17.62
C VAL A 16 -9.01 -5.39 16.54
N TRP A 17 -7.70 -5.35 16.77
CA TRP A 17 -6.76 -4.82 15.79
C TRP A 17 -6.51 -5.73 14.59
N LEU A 18 -6.59 -7.05 14.78
CA LEU A 18 -6.65 -8.01 13.69
C LEU A 18 -7.90 -7.78 12.84
N CYS A 19 -9.08 -7.59 13.46
CA CYS A 19 -10.31 -7.27 12.74
C CYS A 19 -10.21 -5.95 11.95
N VAL A 20 -9.57 -4.92 12.50
CA VAL A 20 -9.36 -3.65 11.80
C VAL A 20 -8.35 -3.78 10.65
N ALA A 21 -7.28 -4.57 10.83
CA ALA A 21 -6.35 -4.85 9.75
C ALA A 21 -7.00 -5.66 8.61
N LEU A 22 -7.89 -6.61 8.96
CA LEU A 22 -8.71 -7.36 8.01
C LEU A 22 -9.70 -6.45 7.27
N ALA A 23 -10.24 -5.41 7.93
CA ALA A 23 -11.06 -4.40 7.26
C ALA A 23 -10.27 -3.64 6.16
N GLY A 24 -8.95 -3.46 6.34
CA GLY A 24 -8.06 -2.91 5.31
C GLY A 24 -7.97 -3.78 4.05
N VAL A 25 -8.23 -5.09 4.16
CA VAL A 25 -8.25 -6.05 3.03
C VAL A 25 -9.66 -6.23 2.47
N ALA A 26 -10.69 -6.07 3.32
CA ALA A 26 -12.09 -6.29 2.94
C ALA A 26 -12.53 -5.42 1.76
N ALA A 27 -12.23 -4.11 1.78
CA ALA A 27 -12.61 -3.22 0.70
C ALA A 27 -11.97 -3.61 -0.65
N PRO A 28 -10.63 -3.83 -0.75
CA PRO A 28 -10.02 -4.36 -1.96
C PRO A 28 -10.57 -5.72 -2.41
N ALA A 29 -10.78 -6.65 -1.49
CA ALA A 29 -11.32 -7.98 -1.82
C ALA A 29 -12.75 -7.89 -2.38
N ILE A 30 -13.62 -7.08 -1.76
CA ILE A 30 -14.97 -6.82 -2.27
C ILE A 30 -14.90 -6.17 -3.65
N ALA A 31 -14.03 -5.18 -3.85
CA ALA A 31 -13.85 -4.56 -5.16
C ALA A 31 -13.39 -5.58 -6.22
N MET A 32 -12.47 -6.48 -5.88
CA MET A 32 -12.07 -7.56 -6.80
C MET A 32 -13.24 -8.48 -7.15
N LEU A 33 -14.03 -8.90 -6.15
CA LEU A 33 -15.20 -9.76 -6.36
C LEU A 33 -16.26 -9.09 -7.24
N LEU A 34 -16.53 -7.79 -7.05
CA LEU A 34 -17.47 -7.03 -7.87
C LEU A 34 -16.98 -6.83 -9.32
N LEU A 35 -15.67 -6.92 -9.56
CA LEU A 35 -15.05 -6.78 -10.87
C LEU A 35 -14.71 -8.12 -11.53
N GLY A 36 -14.99 -9.25 -10.87
CA GLY A 36 -14.56 -10.59 -11.30
C GLY A 36 -15.29 -11.17 -12.50
N ASP A 37 -16.44 -10.62 -12.89
CA ASP A 37 -17.20 -11.11 -14.05
C ASP A 37 -16.46 -10.88 -15.37
N ALA A 38 -16.82 -11.61 -16.44
CA ALA A 38 -16.08 -11.61 -17.71
C ALA A 38 -15.87 -10.20 -18.32
N ALA A 39 -16.88 -9.31 -18.20
CA ALA A 39 -16.78 -7.91 -18.61
C ALA A 39 -15.91 -7.04 -17.67
N GLY A 40 -15.80 -7.41 -16.40
CA GLY A 40 -14.99 -6.73 -15.39
C GLY A 40 -13.54 -7.19 -15.34
N SER A 41 -13.21 -8.37 -15.89
CA SER A 41 -11.88 -8.99 -15.82
C SER A 41 -10.74 -8.10 -16.37
N ALA A 42 -10.99 -7.37 -17.46
CA ALA A 42 -10.03 -6.41 -18.03
C ALA A 42 -9.82 -5.18 -17.12
N LEU A 43 -10.90 -4.68 -16.51
CA LEU A 43 -10.83 -3.58 -15.55
C LEU A 43 -10.12 -4.05 -14.26
N LEU A 44 -10.42 -5.25 -13.79
CA LEU A 44 -9.78 -5.90 -12.65
C LEU A 44 -8.28 -6.04 -12.87
N ALA A 45 -7.85 -6.52 -14.04
CA ALA A 45 -6.43 -6.59 -14.40
C ALA A 45 -5.77 -5.20 -14.29
N ARG A 46 -6.43 -4.15 -14.80
CA ARG A 46 -5.93 -2.77 -14.80
C ARG A 46 -5.79 -2.16 -13.40
N VAL A 47 -6.75 -2.41 -12.51
CA VAL A 47 -6.77 -1.81 -11.15
C VAL A 47 -6.18 -2.73 -10.07
N SER A 48 -5.87 -3.99 -10.40
CA SER A 48 -5.35 -5.01 -9.47
C SER A 48 -4.16 -4.51 -8.64
N GLY A 49 -3.20 -3.82 -9.28
CA GLY A 49 -2.04 -3.24 -8.58
C GLY A 49 -2.43 -2.25 -7.48
N ALA A 50 -3.42 -1.39 -7.75
CA ALA A 50 -3.94 -0.43 -6.78
C ALA A 50 -4.72 -1.11 -5.65
N LEU A 51 -5.57 -2.08 -5.98
CA LEU A 51 -6.31 -2.85 -4.98
C LEU A 51 -5.35 -3.61 -4.04
N LEU A 52 -4.33 -4.25 -4.61
CA LEU A 52 -3.27 -4.93 -3.86
C LEU A 52 -2.51 -3.97 -2.96
N ALA A 53 -2.03 -2.86 -3.51
CA ALA A 53 -1.28 -1.85 -2.76
C ALA A 53 -2.10 -1.29 -1.59
N VAL A 54 -3.36 -0.92 -1.81
CA VAL A 54 -4.26 -0.41 -0.76
C VAL A 54 -4.51 -1.47 0.31
N GLY A 55 -4.75 -2.73 -0.08
CA GLY A 55 -4.96 -3.82 0.87
C GLY A 55 -3.74 -4.10 1.76
N MET A 56 -2.56 -4.13 1.15
CA MET A 56 -1.30 -4.27 1.87
C MET A 56 -1.01 -3.08 2.77
N MET A 57 -1.27 -1.87 2.29
CA MET A 57 -1.10 -0.64 3.04
C MET A 57 -2.03 -0.61 4.25
N GLY A 58 -3.31 -0.93 4.06
CA GLY A 58 -4.30 -1.02 5.13
C GLY A 58 -3.91 -2.04 6.19
N ALA A 59 -3.67 -3.30 5.80
CA ALA A 59 -3.29 -4.35 6.74
C ALA A 59 -1.97 -4.05 7.46
N GLY A 60 -0.95 -3.61 6.72
CA GLY A 60 0.39 -3.37 7.25
C GLY A 60 0.51 -2.12 8.11
N MET A 61 0.03 -0.99 7.60
CA MET A 61 0.16 0.30 8.27
C MET A 61 -0.76 0.39 9.49
N ILE A 62 -2.03 -0.01 9.35
CA ILE A 62 -2.97 0.00 10.47
C ILE A 62 -2.56 -1.06 11.50
N GLY A 63 -2.20 -2.27 11.04
CA GLY A 63 -1.72 -3.36 11.91
C GLY A 63 -0.47 -2.98 12.72
N ALA A 64 0.55 -2.40 12.10
CA ALA A 64 1.74 -1.93 12.81
C ALA A 64 1.43 -0.78 13.78
N ALA A 65 0.59 0.19 13.37
CA ALA A 65 0.23 1.33 14.19
C ALA A 65 -0.60 0.94 15.42
N ALA A 66 -1.48 -0.03 15.24
CA ALA A 66 -2.33 -0.59 16.28
C ALA A 66 -1.58 -1.47 17.27
N ALA A 67 -0.73 -2.37 16.76
CA ALA A 67 0.05 -3.29 17.59
C ALA A 67 1.26 -2.62 18.25
N GLY A 68 1.67 -1.44 17.77
CA GLY A 68 2.92 -0.79 18.17
C GLY A 68 4.17 -1.60 17.81
N ARG A 69 4.04 -2.54 16.87
CA ARG A 69 5.09 -3.51 16.50
C ARG A 69 5.22 -3.58 14.99
N PHE A 70 6.39 -3.19 14.49
CA PHE A 70 6.74 -3.24 13.07
C PHE A 70 6.49 -4.62 12.44
N TRP A 71 7.02 -5.69 13.04
CA TRP A 71 6.91 -7.05 12.49
C TRP A 71 5.47 -7.54 12.33
N VAL A 72 4.54 -7.12 13.20
CA VAL A 72 3.12 -7.48 13.09
C VAL A 72 2.54 -6.91 11.79
N GLY A 73 2.82 -5.63 11.49
CA GLY A 73 2.39 -5.03 10.24
C GLY A 73 3.02 -5.68 9.02
N VAL A 74 4.31 -6.05 9.07
CA VAL A 74 4.96 -6.75 7.94
C VAL A 74 4.26 -8.07 7.64
N VAL A 75 4.02 -8.89 8.66
CA VAL A 75 3.33 -10.18 8.48
C VAL A 75 1.93 -9.97 7.93
N LEU A 76 1.16 -9.01 8.48
CA LEU A 76 -0.19 -8.71 8.00
C LEU A 76 -0.21 -8.21 6.56
N ALA A 77 0.72 -7.34 6.17
CA ALA A 77 0.85 -6.86 4.80
C ALA A 77 1.19 -7.97 3.82
N ILE A 78 2.11 -8.88 4.19
CA ILE A 78 2.46 -10.03 3.35
C ILE A 78 1.25 -10.94 3.19
N LEU A 79 0.56 -11.30 4.28
CA LEU A 79 -0.63 -12.14 4.23
C LEU A 79 -1.77 -11.51 3.41
N ALA A 80 -1.96 -10.20 3.54
CA ALA A 80 -2.93 -9.46 2.74
C ALA A 80 -2.55 -9.47 1.25
N GLY A 81 -1.29 -9.18 0.92
CA GLY A 81 -0.78 -9.18 -0.44
C GLY A 81 -0.90 -10.55 -1.10
N THR A 82 -0.44 -11.62 -0.44
CA THR A 82 -0.53 -12.98 -0.98
C THR A 82 -1.98 -13.45 -1.10
N GLY A 83 -2.83 -13.15 -0.12
CA GLY A 83 -4.26 -13.49 -0.16
C GLY A 83 -4.99 -12.79 -1.31
N LEU A 84 -4.72 -11.50 -1.53
CA LEU A 84 -5.31 -10.73 -2.64
C LEU A 84 -4.76 -11.16 -4.00
N VAL A 85 -3.47 -11.55 -4.10
CA VAL A 85 -2.91 -12.14 -5.32
C VAL A 85 -3.59 -13.46 -5.64
N ALA A 86 -3.77 -14.33 -4.64
CA ALA A 86 -4.48 -15.60 -4.81
C ALA A 86 -5.94 -15.37 -5.24
N LEU A 87 -6.62 -14.38 -4.65
CA LEU A 87 -7.97 -13.98 -5.05
C LEU A 87 -8.00 -13.48 -6.50
N ALA A 88 -7.05 -12.63 -6.90
CA ALA A 88 -6.98 -12.13 -8.28
C ALA A 88 -6.83 -13.27 -9.30
N PHE A 89 -6.00 -14.28 -9.01
CA PHE A 89 -5.89 -15.48 -9.86
C PHE A 89 -7.16 -16.32 -9.87
N ALA A 90 -7.82 -16.48 -8.73
CA ALA A 90 -9.09 -17.18 -8.66
C ALA A 90 -10.18 -16.50 -9.50
N LEU A 91 -10.08 -15.18 -9.69
CA LEU A 91 -10.97 -14.36 -10.53
C LEU A 91 -10.50 -14.23 -11.99
N GLY A 92 -9.51 -15.03 -12.42
CA GLY A 92 -9.10 -15.10 -13.81
C GLY A 92 -8.15 -14.00 -14.28
N VAL A 93 -7.51 -13.25 -13.37
CA VAL A 93 -6.39 -12.38 -13.76
C VAL A 93 -5.25 -13.27 -14.29
N PRO A 94 -4.72 -13.00 -15.50
CA PRO A 94 -3.74 -13.87 -16.15
C PRO A 94 -2.45 -14.07 -15.32
N PRO A 95 -1.70 -15.14 -15.61
CA PRO A 95 -0.53 -15.53 -14.82
C PRO A 95 0.60 -14.50 -14.86
N LEU A 96 1.41 -14.54 -13.80
CA LEU A 96 2.51 -13.61 -13.50
C LEU A 96 3.49 -13.46 -14.65
N ALA A 97 3.68 -12.23 -15.14
CA ALA A 97 4.80 -11.91 -16.02
C ALA A 97 6.14 -12.13 -15.31
N HIS A 98 6.27 -11.68 -14.06
CA HIS A 98 7.53 -11.74 -13.29
C HIS A 98 7.30 -12.12 -11.81
N PRO A 99 7.29 -13.43 -11.46
CA PRO A 99 6.97 -13.87 -10.10
C PRO A 99 7.98 -13.40 -9.05
N LEU A 100 9.27 -13.37 -9.38
CA LEU A 100 10.32 -12.87 -8.48
C LEU A 100 10.17 -11.36 -8.23
N ALA A 101 9.88 -10.59 -9.27
CA ALA A 101 9.65 -9.15 -9.15
C ALA A 101 8.43 -8.86 -8.28
N LEU A 102 7.36 -9.66 -8.41
CA LEU A 102 6.19 -9.53 -7.53
C LEU A 102 6.57 -9.80 -6.08
N ALA A 103 7.30 -10.90 -5.81
CA ALA A 103 7.73 -11.21 -4.45
C ALA A 103 8.55 -10.06 -3.83
N ILE A 104 9.48 -9.48 -4.58
CA ILE A 104 10.27 -8.32 -4.16
C ILE A 104 9.36 -7.11 -3.89
N ALA A 105 8.43 -6.80 -4.80
CA ALA A 105 7.49 -5.70 -4.64
C ALA A 105 6.63 -5.86 -3.38
N LEU A 106 6.12 -7.07 -3.12
CA LEU A 106 5.33 -7.37 -1.94
C LEU A 106 6.16 -7.20 -0.66
N ILE A 107 7.40 -7.67 -0.63
CA ILE A 107 8.29 -7.54 0.53
C ILE A 107 8.61 -6.07 0.82
N LEU A 108 9.01 -5.30 -0.20
CA LEU A 108 9.39 -3.91 -0.04
C LEU A 108 8.19 -3.01 0.29
N ALA A 109 7.02 -3.25 -0.30
CA ALA A 109 5.79 -2.57 0.07
C ALA A 109 5.39 -2.87 1.52
N SER A 110 5.44 -4.15 1.93
CA SER A 110 5.13 -4.58 3.29
C SER A 110 6.05 -3.92 4.33
N PHE A 111 7.35 -3.92 4.06
CA PHE A 111 8.35 -3.24 4.87
C PHE A 111 8.04 -1.73 4.98
N SER A 112 7.80 -1.06 3.86
CA SER A 112 7.56 0.38 3.80
C SER A 112 6.28 0.80 4.53
N PHE A 113 5.17 0.08 4.34
CA PHE A 113 3.89 0.39 4.99
C PHE A 113 3.94 0.11 6.50
N ALA A 114 4.54 -1.01 6.91
CA ALA A 114 4.69 -1.35 8.32
C ALA A 114 5.62 -0.36 9.04
N ALA A 115 6.69 0.11 8.39
CA ALA A 115 7.59 1.12 8.95
C ALA A 115 6.85 2.43 9.25
N ARG A 116 6.01 2.92 8.31
CA ARG A 116 5.16 4.11 8.53
C ARG A 116 4.15 3.88 9.65
N GLY A 117 3.50 2.73 9.70
CA GLY A 117 2.57 2.39 10.78
C GLY A 117 3.24 2.38 12.15
N ALA A 118 4.41 1.77 12.26
CA ALA A 118 5.21 1.77 13.49
C ALA A 118 5.63 3.18 13.91
N LEU A 119 5.95 4.06 12.96
CA LEU A 119 6.24 5.47 13.24
C LEU A 119 5.00 6.18 13.81
N PHE A 120 3.80 5.91 13.30
CA PHE A 120 2.56 6.50 13.83
C PHE A 120 2.28 6.07 15.26
N ALA A 121 2.47 4.78 15.58
CA ALA A 121 2.39 4.29 16.95
C ALA A 121 3.36 5.03 17.89
N ARG A 122 4.60 5.26 17.44
CA ARG A 122 5.62 5.96 18.23
C ARG A 122 5.29 7.45 18.42
N SER A 123 4.72 8.08 17.42
CA SER A 123 4.53 9.54 17.37
C SER A 123 3.23 9.99 18.04
N ALA A 124 2.17 9.20 17.95
CA ALA A 124 0.85 9.55 18.49
C ALA A 124 0.33 8.56 19.56
N ALA A 125 1.19 7.66 20.06
CA ALA A 125 0.87 6.67 21.09
C ALA A 125 -0.44 5.91 20.76
N ASP A 126 -1.39 5.88 21.69
CA ASP A 126 -2.67 5.16 21.57
C ASP A 126 -3.55 5.63 20.39
N LYS A 127 -3.20 6.74 19.72
CA LYS A 127 -3.93 7.30 18.58
C LYS A 127 -3.23 7.06 17.23
N GLY A 128 -2.06 6.42 17.20
CA GLY A 128 -1.30 6.19 15.97
C GLY A 128 -2.09 5.46 14.88
N TRP A 129 -2.98 4.55 15.29
CA TRP A 129 -3.86 3.83 14.37
C TRP A 129 -4.89 4.72 13.66
N LEU A 130 -5.36 5.81 14.29
CA LEU A 130 -6.28 6.76 13.63
C LEU A 130 -5.58 7.47 12.47
N ILE A 131 -4.32 7.84 12.67
CA ILE A 131 -3.49 8.43 11.60
C ILE A 131 -3.35 7.42 10.46
N ALA A 132 -3.05 6.16 10.77
CA ALA A 132 -2.95 5.11 9.76
C ALA A 132 -4.25 4.97 8.95
N VAL A 133 -5.41 4.93 9.62
CA VAL A 133 -6.72 4.85 8.95
C VAL A 133 -6.96 6.05 8.03
N CYS A 134 -6.71 7.28 8.51
CA CYS A 134 -6.90 8.48 7.68
C CYS A 134 -5.96 8.51 6.47
N VAL A 135 -4.70 8.10 6.64
CA VAL A 135 -3.71 8.06 5.55
C VAL A 135 -4.10 6.99 4.52
N VAL A 136 -4.43 5.78 4.97
CA VAL A 136 -4.88 4.69 4.08
C VAL A 136 -6.16 5.08 3.33
N ALA A 137 -7.14 5.66 4.01
CA ALA A 137 -8.38 6.11 3.38
C ALA A 137 -8.13 7.23 2.36
N GLY A 138 -7.25 8.18 2.69
CA GLY A 138 -6.86 9.27 1.80
C GLY A 138 -6.15 8.78 0.53
N GLU A 139 -5.15 7.90 0.68
CA GLU A 139 -4.46 7.32 -0.47
C GLU A 139 -5.39 6.45 -1.31
N ALA A 140 -6.23 5.62 -0.67
CA ALA A 140 -7.24 4.84 -1.37
C ALA A 140 -8.18 5.74 -2.17
N ALA A 141 -8.70 6.82 -1.58
CA ALA A 141 -9.58 7.75 -2.27
C ALA A 141 -8.88 8.41 -3.47
N MET A 142 -7.61 8.81 -3.34
CA MET A 142 -6.85 9.37 -4.47
C MET A 142 -6.64 8.34 -5.58
N LEU A 143 -6.26 7.10 -5.24
CA LEU A 143 -6.06 6.04 -6.24
C LEU A 143 -7.36 5.65 -6.94
N PHE A 144 -8.46 5.53 -6.21
CA PHE A 144 -9.77 5.25 -6.80
C PHE A 144 -10.25 6.42 -7.68
N THR A 145 -10.01 7.66 -7.26
CA THR A 145 -10.31 8.84 -8.08
C THR A 145 -9.49 8.82 -9.36
N ALA A 146 -8.19 8.54 -9.29
CA ALA A 146 -7.31 8.46 -10.47
C ALA A 146 -7.72 7.31 -11.42
N ALA A 147 -8.22 6.20 -10.87
CA ALA A 147 -8.69 5.06 -11.66
C ALA A 147 -10.04 5.34 -12.34
N ALA A 148 -11.00 5.93 -11.61
CA ALA A 148 -12.35 6.21 -12.10
C ALA A 148 -12.40 7.43 -13.02
N MET A 149 -11.57 8.43 -12.76
CA MET A 149 -11.49 9.69 -13.50
C MET A 149 -10.04 10.00 -13.87
N PRO A 150 -9.52 9.37 -14.94
CA PRO A 150 -8.16 9.66 -15.42
C PRO A 150 -7.99 11.17 -15.66
N LYS A 151 -6.86 11.73 -15.23
CA LYS A 151 -6.51 13.17 -15.29
C LYS A 151 -7.28 14.10 -14.33
N ALA A 152 -8.18 13.59 -13.48
CA ALA A 152 -8.82 14.43 -12.45
C ALA A 152 -7.84 14.87 -11.35
N LEU A 153 -6.79 14.07 -11.12
CA LEU A 153 -5.70 14.39 -10.20
C LEU A 153 -4.42 14.69 -11.00
N PRO A 154 -3.63 15.68 -10.58
CA PRO A 154 -2.38 15.97 -11.25
C PRO A 154 -1.34 14.89 -10.93
N ASP A 155 -0.51 14.54 -11.92
CA ASP A 155 0.47 13.45 -11.79
C ASP A 155 1.45 13.68 -10.63
N TRP A 156 1.80 14.94 -10.34
CA TRP A 156 2.73 15.26 -9.25
C TRP A 156 2.18 14.81 -7.91
N LEU A 157 0.85 14.81 -7.75
CA LEU A 157 0.20 14.35 -6.53
C LEU A 157 0.27 12.83 -6.43
N LEU A 158 0.08 12.10 -7.53
CA LEU A 158 0.16 10.64 -7.53
C LEU A 158 1.56 10.12 -7.23
N VAL A 159 2.57 10.84 -7.69
CA VAL A 159 3.97 10.53 -7.41
C VAL A 159 4.35 10.74 -5.95
N LEU A 160 3.55 11.47 -5.17
CA LEU A 160 3.73 11.59 -3.72
C LEU A 160 3.15 10.40 -2.93
N LEU A 161 2.39 9.50 -3.56
CA LEU A 161 1.63 8.46 -2.85
C LEU A 161 2.42 7.13 -2.76
N PRO A 162 2.81 6.68 -1.55
CA PRO A 162 3.37 5.35 -1.35
C PRO A 162 2.53 4.20 -1.92
N ALA A 163 1.20 4.28 -1.83
CA ALA A 163 0.32 3.30 -2.41
C ALA A 163 0.42 3.30 -3.94
N GLN A 164 0.62 4.45 -4.59
CA GLN A 164 0.86 4.51 -6.04
C GLN A 164 2.19 3.88 -6.43
N TRP A 165 3.25 4.05 -5.62
CA TRP A 165 4.53 3.38 -5.86
C TRP A 165 4.38 1.86 -5.80
N ALA A 166 3.71 1.36 -4.76
CA ALA A 166 3.40 -0.07 -4.64
C ALA A 166 2.52 -0.54 -5.80
N SER A 167 1.52 0.24 -6.20
CA SER A 167 0.64 -0.06 -7.34
C SER A 167 1.43 -0.22 -8.63
N THR A 168 2.40 0.68 -8.86
CA THR A 168 3.26 0.68 -10.04
C THR A 168 4.17 -0.56 -10.05
N ALA A 169 4.85 -0.83 -8.93
CA ALA A 169 5.76 -1.98 -8.84
C ALA A 169 5.03 -3.33 -8.94
N ILE A 170 3.87 -3.46 -8.27
CA ILE A 170 3.03 -4.66 -8.32
C ILE A 170 2.43 -4.83 -9.72
N GLY A 171 1.86 -3.76 -10.29
CA GLY A 171 1.29 -3.79 -11.64
C GLY A 171 2.31 -4.16 -12.70
N ALA A 172 3.54 -3.63 -12.60
CA ALA A 172 4.63 -4.00 -13.50
C ALA A 172 5.02 -5.48 -13.38
N ALA A 173 5.06 -6.02 -12.16
CA ALA A 173 5.37 -7.43 -11.94
C ALA A 173 4.25 -8.38 -12.40
N LEU A 174 2.98 -7.97 -12.27
CA LEU A 174 1.82 -8.73 -12.73
C LEU A 174 1.75 -8.76 -14.26
N HIS A 175 1.89 -7.61 -14.90
CA HIS A 175 1.55 -7.42 -16.32
C HIS A 175 2.75 -7.22 -17.25
N GLY A 176 3.98 -7.30 -16.73
CA GLY A 176 5.21 -7.18 -17.53
C GLY A 176 5.47 -5.76 -18.03
N MET A 177 5.06 -4.74 -17.26
CA MET A 177 5.25 -3.33 -17.64
C MET A 177 6.63 -2.79 -17.24
N ASP A 178 6.96 -1.62 -17.78
CA ASP A 178 8.26 -0.92 -17.73
C ASP A 178 9.06 -1.07 -16.42
N ALA A 179 10.23 -1.70 -16.54
CA ALA A 179 11.16 -1.95 -15.44
C ALA A 179 11.72 -0.65 -14.82
N GLY A 180 11.79 0.45 -15.58
CA GLY A 180 12.32 1.73 -15.09
C GLY A 180 11.41 2.34 -14.02
N ALA A 181 10.12 2.46 -14.32
CA ALA A 181 9.13 2.98 -13.38
C ALA A 181 8.97 2.08 -12.14
N ALA A 182 8.99 0.76 -12.35
CA ALA A 182 8.97 -0.21 -11.26
C ALA A 182 10.21 -0.08 -10.36
N GLY A 183 11.40 0.06 -10.95
CA GLY A 183 12.65 0.24 -10.22
C GLY A 183 12.65 1.50 -9.34
N ALA A 184 12.23 2.64 -9.90
CA ALA A 184 12.10 3.89 -9.16
C ALA A 184 11.10 3.76 -7.99
N ALA A 185 9.96 3.11 -8.22
CA ALA A 185 8.97 2.86 -7.19
C ALA A 185 9.48 1.94 -6.07
N LEU A 186 10.22 0.87 -6.41
CA LEU A 186 10.83 -0.04 -5.42
C LEU A 186 11.91 0.67 -4.58
N LEU A 187 12.73 1.51 -5.22
CA LEU A 187 13.70 2.36 -4.53
C LEU A 187 13.01 3.36 -3.60
N ALA A 188 11.91 3.96 -4.05
CA ALA A 188 11.13 4.88 -3.23
C ALA A 188 10.53 4.18 -2.00
N LEU A 189 9.92 3.01 -2.18
CA LEU A 189 9.35 2.21 -1.08
C LEU A 189 10.42 1.78 -0.06
N SER A 190 11.49 1.16 -0.54
CA SER A 190 12.57 0.65 0.30
C SER A 190 13.32 1.79 0.99
N GLY A 191 13.68 2.85 0.25
CA GLY A 191 14.40 4.00 0.74
C GLY A 191 13.63 4.79 1.79
N THR A 192 12.34 5.06 1.54
CA THR A 192 11.49 5.73 2.55
C THR A 192 11.25 4.86 3.79
N GLY A 193 11.05 3.55 3.61
CA GLY A 193 10.93 2.62 4.74
C GLY A 193 12.21 2.54 5.56
N ALA A 194 13.38 2.50 4.90
CA ALA A 194 14.68 2.42 5.54
C ALA A 194 14.98 3.71 6.31
N ALA A 195 14.74 4.88 5.70
CA ALA A 195 14.85 6.16 6.38
C ALA A 195 13.93 6.22 7.60
N THR A 196 12.68 5.77 7.47
CA THR A 196 11.72 5.72 8.57
C THR A 196 12.23 4.86 9.72
N MET A 197 12.71 3.66 9.45
CA MET A 197 13.21 2.73 10.46
C MET A 197 14.51 3.20 11.10
N LEU A 198 15.45 3.70 10.29
CA LEU A 198 16.73 4.23 10.76
C LEU A 198 16.51 5.40 11.72
N VAL A 199 15.64 6.32 11.37
CA VAL A 199 15.34 7.47 12.21
C VAL A 199 14.48 7.07 13.42
N ALA A 200 13.60 6.09 13.27
CA ALA A 200 12.84 5.54 14.38
C ALA A 200 13.74 4.85 15.42
N GLY A 201 14.82 4.21 14.98
CA GLY A 201 15.77 3.50 15.86
C GLY A 201 16.83 4.40 16.48
N LEU A 202 17.40 5.34 15.72
CA LEU A 202 18.64 6.03 16.11
C LEU A 202 18.43 7.43 16.71
N TRP A 203 17.33 8.13 16.39
CA TRP A 203 17.21 9.55 16.72
C TRP A 203 16.18 9.89 17.81
N PRO A 204 16.47 10.93 18.62
CA PRO A 204 15.50 11.53 19.54
C PRO A 204 14.25 12.00 18.81
N ARG A 205 13.13 12.05 19.53
CA ARG A 205 11.74 12.28 19.05
C ARG A 205 11.49 13.52 18.17
N ARG A 206 12.47 14.41 17.95
CA ARG A 206 12.30 15.74 17.34
C ARG A 206 12.55 15.80 15.82
N TRP A 207 13.38 14.91 15.28
CA TRP A 207 13.77 14.89 13.87
C TRP A 207 13.13 13.80 12.97
N PRO A 208 12.34 12.83 13.49
CA PRO A 208 11.79 11.76 12.65
C PRO A 208 11.04 12.19 11.40
N TYR A 209 10.12 13.13 11.56
CA TYR A 209 9.33 13.57 10.43
C TYR A 209 10.14 14.37 9.43
N LEU A 210 11.12 15.17 9.86
CA LEU A 210 11.92 15.97 8.94
C LEU A 210 12.75 15.07 8.01
N VAL A 211 13.47 14.10 8.56
CA VAL A 211 14.29 13.19 7.74
C VAL A 211 13.41 12.30 6.87
N MET A 212 12.33 11.74 7.43
CA MET A 212 11.38 10.93 6.67
C MET A 212 10.76 11.73 5.52
N PHE A 213 10.35 12.97 5.76
CA PHE A 213 9.70 13.82 4.78
C PHE A 213 10.68 14.24 3.67
N THR A 214 11.93 14.58 4.02
CA THR A 214 12.97 14.85 3.03
C THR A 214 13.26 13.63 2.17
N ALA A 215 13.40 12.44 2.77
CA ALA A 215 13.56 11.20 2.02
C ALA A 215 12.36 10.94 1.10
N TRP A 216 11.14 11.10 1.63
CA TRP A 216 9.92 10.95 0.86
C TRP A 216 9.83 11.90 -0.33
N LEU A 217 10.14 13.19 -0.15
CA LEU A 217 10.19 14.16 -1.26
C LEU A 217 11.28 13.81 -2.28
N GLY A 218 12.49 13.43 -1.82
CA GLY A 218 13.58 13.04 -2.71
C GLY A 218 13.26 11.80 -3.54
N PHE A 219 12.66 10.79 -2.93
CA PHE A 219 12.21 9.59 -3.62
C PHE A 219 10.98 9.83 -4.51
N SER A 220 10.11 10.78 -4.14
CA SER A 220 9.02 11.24 -5.01
C SER A 220 9.59 11.90 -6.26
N ALA A 221 10.62 12.74 -6.13
CA ALA A 221 11.31 13.33 -7.28
C ALA A 221 11.95 12.26 -8.18
N LEU A 222 12.52 11.21 -7.61
CA LEU A 222 13.01 10.06 -8.38
C LEU A 222 11.89 9.40 -9.20
N VAL A 223 10.74 9.12 -8.58
CA VAL A 223 9.59 8.54 -9.27
C VAL A 223 9.02 9.49 -10.33
N TRP A 224 9.04 10.81 -10.07
CA TRP A 224 8.61 11.83 -11.03
C TRP A 224 9.43 11.80 -12.33
N HIS A 225 10.74 11.56 -12.22
CA HIS A 225 11.63 11.47 -13.36
C HIS A 225 11.62 10.11 -14.07
N HIS A 226 10.92 9.11 -13.52
CA HIS A 226 10.74 7.78 -14.10
C HIS A 226 9.25 7.38 -14.10
N PRO A 227 8.38 8.14 -14.79
CA PRO A 227 6.94 7.91 -14.77
C PRO A 227 6.56 6.61 -15.47
N THR A 228 5.51 5.96 -14.98
CA THR A 228 4.90 4.81 -15.66
C THR A 228 4.23 5.29 -16.95
N PRO A 229 4.46 4.62 -18.10
CA PRO A 229 3.73 4.96 -19.31
C PRO A 229 2.21 4.80 -19.11
N PRO A 230 1.38 5.63 -19.79
CA PRO A 230 -0.07 5.54 -19.66
C PRO A 230 -0.55 4.16 -20.07
N LEU A 231 -1.42 3.57 -19.25
CA LEU A 231 -2.10 2.31 -19.57
C LEU A 231 -2.86 2.46 -20.90
N PRO A 232 -2.79 1.48 -21.82
CA PRO A 232 -3.51 1.51 -23.09
C PRO A 232 -5.00 1.84 -22.88
N ALA A 233 -5.58 2.62 -23.79
CA ALA A 233 -7.01 2.94 -23.75
C ALA A 233 -7.84 1.66 -23.89
N LEU A 234 -9.02 1.60 -23.24
CA LEU A 234 -9.93 0.45 -23.36
C LEU A 234 -10.31 0.14 -24.81
N GLU A 235 -10.26 1.13 -25.70
CA GLU A 235 -10.52 1.00 -27.13
C GLU A 235 -9.48 0.13 -27.86
N SER A 236 -8.24 0.03 -27.39
CA SER A 236 -7.18 -0.72 -28.09
C SER A 236 -7.22 -2.23 -27.84
N ILE A 237 -8.14 -2.71 -27.00
CA ILE A 237 -8.35 -4.16 -26.72
C ILE A 237 -9.60 -4.66 -27.47
N ALA A 238 -10.39 -3.75 -28.07
CA ALA A 238 -11.63 -4.06 -28.77
C ALA A 238 -11.47 -4.37 -30.27
N THR A 239 -10.25 -4.53 -30.78
CA THR A 239 -10.01 -5.00 -32.16
C THR A 239 -9.51 -6.44 -32.14
N PRO A 240 -10.29 -7.41 -32.65
CA PRO A 240 -9.84 -8.79 -32.81
C PRO A 240 -8.71 -8.94 -33.83
#